data_AF-G0U8R7-F1
#
_entry.id   AF-G0U8R7-F1
#
_cell.length_a   1.000
_cell.length_b   1.000
_cell.length_c   1.000
_cell.angle_alpha   90.00
_cell.angle_beta   90.00
_cell.angle_gamma   90.00
#
_symmetry.space_group_name_H-M   'P 1'
#
loop_
_entity.id
_entity.type
_entity.pdbx_description
1 polymer ?
#
loop_
_entity_poly.entity_id
_entity_poly.type
_entity_poly.pdbx_seq_one_letter_code
_entity_poly.pdbx_strand_id
1 'polypeptide(L)'
;MKEVKGFVMDYSLLRVAKHLRLLGYSAVCNSALRQRHLLEMAARDNLGLITSSRSLIQQVAAHNRATGSQRTVVAYDSDGGSVYSSGDEGGLGEIVLYELPHKPTLSFSEVMSDIIRRAGLCYDYRRVLSRCVACNDILLHVAKESVRGDVHPKVYEIYDAFTRCPTCRNVFWGMDGTGVINFASFRTLQFLERLCKTAGAPELKPAPIMSLYHFRSFPRAIHMRVFSFLPDDALWNLAVVFPKLKDLTTAVRGRSNLAAPLCE
;
A
#
# COMPACT_ATOMS: atom_id res chain seq x y z
N MET A 1 22.01 -9.05 -3.22
CA MET A 1 20.67 -9.49 -2.74
C MET A 1 19.93 -10.07 -3.94
N LYS A 2 19.22 -11.20 -3.79
CA LYS A 2 18.34 -11.70 -4.85
C LYS A 2 17.20 -10.71 -5.05
N GLU A 3 16.99 -10.26 -6.28
CA GLU A 3 15.88 -9.38 -6.64
C GLU A 3 14.59 -10.21 -6.74
N VAL A 4 13.58 -9.82 -5.96
CA VAL A 4 12.26 -10.49 -5.96
C VAL A 4 11.28 -9.70 -6.82
N LYS A 5 10.41 -10.38 -7.56
CA LYS A 5 9.41 -9.75 -8.46
C LYS A 5 8.22 -9.14 -7.70
N GLY A 6 8.11 -9.43 -6.41
CA GLY A 6 7.04 -9.01 -5.52
C GLY A 6 7.06 -9.79 -4.23
N PHE A 7 5.96 -9.73 -3.49
CA PHE A 7 5.82 -10.36 -2.20
C PHE A 7 4.60 -11.27 -2.16
N VAL A 8 4.69 -12.31 -1.33
CA VAL A 8 3.56 -13.16 -0.96
C VAL A 8 3.55 -13.32 0.56
N MET A 9 2.37 -13.30 1.16
CA MET A 9 2.22 -13.40 2.60
C MET A 9 0.88 -14.01 3.01
N ASP A 10 0.84 -14.53 4.23
CA ASP A 10 -0.38 -15.00 4.85
C ASP A 10 -1.38 -13.85 5.09
N TYR A 11 -2.67 -14.19 5.20
CA TYR A 11 -3.75 -13.19 5.31
C TYR A 11 -3.69 -12.35 6.59
N SER A 12 -3.01 -12.83 7.64
CA SER A 12 -2.85 -12.06 8.88
C SER A 12 -2.03 -10.78 8.65
N LEU A 13 -1.21 -10.76 7.60
CA LEU A 13 -0.39 -9.62 7.18
C LEU A 13 -1.08 -8.73 6.14
N LEU A 14 -2.41 -8.80 5.97
CA LEU A 14 -3.14 -7.97 4.99
C LEU A 14 -2.85 -6.47 5.12
N ARG A 15 -2.66 -5.97 6.34
CA ARG A 15 -2.31 -4.55 6.56
C ARG A 15 -0.94 -4.22 5.96
N VAL A 16 0.04 -5.10 6.10
CA VAL A 16 1.37 -4.97 5.47
C VAL A 16 1.24 -5.01 3.96
N ALA A 17 0.51 -6.01 3.42
CA ALA A 17 0.27 -6.15 1.98
C ALA A 17 -0.32 -4.86 1.38
N LYS A 18 -1.32 -4.25 2.04
CA LYS A 18 -1.93 -2.98 1.62
C LYS A 18 -0.90 -1.86 1.50
N HIS A 19 0.05 -1.75 2.43
CA HIS A 19 1.04 -0.66 2.40
C HIS A 19 2.12 -0.89 1.33
N LEU A 20 2.52 -2.15 1.09
CA LEU A 20 3.38 -2.49 -0.05
C LEU A 20 2.69 -2.16 -1.39
N ARG A 21 1.39 -2.48 -1.52
CA ARG A 21 0.57 -2.12 -2.69
C ARG A 21 0.49 -0.60 -2.88
N LEU A 22 0.29 0.15 -1.79
CA LEU A 22 0.29 1.63 -1.83
C LEU A 22 1.64 2.21 -2.26
N LEU A 23 2.76 1.55 -1.93
CA LEU A 23 4.10 1.89 -2.43
C LEU A 23 4.32 1.48 -3.90
N GLY A 24 3.38 0.78 -4.54
CA GLY A 24 3.46 0.31 -5.92
C GLY A 24 4.02 -1.10 -6.09
N TYR A 25 4.39 -1.78 -5.00
CA TYR A 25 4.93 -3.14 -5.05
C TYR A 25 3.83 -4.19 -5.16
N SER A 26 4.09 -5.24 -5.94
CA SER A 26 3.22 -6.41 -5.98
C SER A 26 3.29 -7.13 -4.64
N ALA A 27 2.16 -7.28 -3.95
CA ALA A 27 2.04 -8.02 -2.70
C ALA A 27 0.78 -8.89 -2.70
N VAL A 28 0.94 -10.18 -2.94
CA VAL A 28 -0.11 -11.19 -2.91
C VAL A 28 -0.46 -11.53 -1.46
N CYS A 29 -1.74 -11.37 -1.11
CA CYS A 29 -2.27 -11.66 0.21
C CYS A 29 -3.78 -11.83 0.06
N ASN A 30 -4.27 -13.07 0.21
CA ASN A 30 -5.65 -13.46 0.00
C ASN A 30 -6.02 -14.56 1.01
N SER A 31 -7.18 -14.44 1.65
CA SER A 31 -7.70 -15.40 2.64
C SER A 31 -7.96 -16.78 2.05
N ALA A 32 -8.17 -16.89 0.73
CA ALA A 32 -8.37 -18.17 0.05
C ALA A 32 -7.06 -18.97 -0.15
N LEU A 33 -5.88 -18.34 0.00
CA LEU A 33 -4.60 -19.00 -0.22
C LEU A 33 -4.18 -19.80 1.02
N ARG A 34 -3.99 -21.11 0.83
CA ARG A 34 -3.43 -22.01 1.85
C ARG A 34 -1.90 -21.89 1.87
N GLN A 35 -1.28 -22.25 2.99
CA GLN A 35 0.18 -22.18 3.18
C GLN A 35 0.99 -22.87 2.07
N ARG A 36 0.58 -24.08 1.67
CA ARG A 36 1.23 -24.82 0.57
C ARG A 36 1.29 -24.00 -0.73
N HIS A 37 0.19 -23.34 -1.09
CA HIS A 37 0.14 -22.49 -2.28
C HIS A 37 1.05 -21.26 -2.14
N LEU A 38 1.25 -20.72 -0.93
CA LEU A 38 2.18 -19.59 -0.72
C LEU A 38 3.62 -19.98 -1.05
N LEU A 39 4.07 -21.19 -0.66
CA LEU A 39 5.42 -21.68 -0.98
C LEU A 39 5.57 -21.93 -2.48
N GLU A 40 4.61 -22.64 -3.08
CA GLU A 40 4.61 -22.95 -4.51
C GLU A 40 4.66 -21.66 -5.34
N MET A 41 3.85 -20.66 -4.98
CA MET A 41 3.87 -19.34 -5.64
C MET A 41 5.18 -18.59 -5.40
N ALA A 42 5.71 -18.59 -4.17
CA ALA A 42 6.97 -17.92 -3.87
C ALA A 42 8.14 -18.47 -4.71
N ALA A 43 8.24 -19.80 -4.79
CA ALA A 43 9.27 -20.49 -5.54
C ALA A 43 9.10 -20.33 -7.05
N ARG A 44 7.89 -20.55 -7.57
CA ARG A 44 7.59 -20.49 -9.01
C ARG A 44 7.71 -19.06 -9.57
N ASP A 45 7.16 -18.09 -8.86
CA ASP A 45 7.00 -16.72 -9.37
C ASP A 45 8.12 -15.76 -8.89
N ASN A 46 9.14 -16.28 -8.18
CA ASN A 46 10.23 -15.53 -7.56
C ASN A 46 9.70 -14.37 -6.68
N LEU A 47 8.80 -14.71 -5.75
CA LEU A 47 8.22 -13.77 -4.79
C LEU A 47 8.87 -13.93 -3.42
N GLY A 48 9.20 -12.80 -2.78
CA GLY A 48 9.64 -12.78 -1.39
C GLY A 48 8.50 -13.19 -0.47
N LEU A 49 8.71 -14.22 0.35
CA LEU A 49 7.71 -14.67 1.32
C LEU A 49 7.88 -13.87 2.62
N ILE A 50 6.85 -13.14 3.03
CA ILE A 50 6.82 -12.41 4.31
C ILE A 50 5.90 -13.14 5.27
N THR A 51 6.38 -13.52 6.46
CA THR A 51 5.53 -14.16 7.48
C THR A 51 6.11 -14.03 8.88
N SER A 52 5.23 -14.13 9.87
CA SER A 52 5.58 -14.35 11.28
C SER A 52 5.26 -15.78 11.76
N SER A 53 4.71 -16.63 10.88
CA SER A 53 4.31 -17.99 11.23
C SER A 53 5.52 -18.93 11.34
N ARG A 54 5.78 -19.45 12.54
CA ARG A 54 6.87 -20.42 12.79
C ARG A 54 6.77 -21.65 11.88
N SER A 55 5.55 -22.14 11.66
CA SER A 55 5.32 -23.30 10.78
C SER A 55 5.74 -22.98 9.34
N LEU A 56 5.38 -21.79 8.83
CA LEU A 56 5.71 -21.40 7.47
C LEU A 56 7.22 -21.13 7.30
N ILE A 57 7.86 -20.54 8.31
CA ILE A 57 9.33 -20.34 8.36
C ILE A 57 10.06 -21.69 8.28
N GLN A 58 9.62 -22.68 9.06
CA GLN A 58 10.20 -24.02 9.04
C GLN A 58 10.01 -24.72 7.68
N GLN A 59 8.82 -24.58 7.08
CA GLN A 59 8.54 -25.12 5.75
C GLN A 59 9.45 -24.51 4.67
N VAL A 60 9.65 -23.19 4.69
CA VAL A 60 10.57 -22.51 3.75
C VAL A 60 12.01 -22.96 3.94
N ALA A 61 12.47 -23.11 5.18
CA ALA A 61 13.80 -23.62 5.47
C ALA A 61 13.99 -25.07 4.97
N ALA A 62 12.96 -25.92 5.11
CA ALA A 62 12.98 -27.29 4.58
C ALA A 62 13.00 -27.32 3.05
N HIS A 63 12.17 -26.49 2.40
CA HIS A 63 12.14 -26.30 0.95
C HIS A 63 13.51 -25.89 0.41
N ASN A 64 14.10 -24.81 0.94
CA ASN A 64 15.39 -24.31 0.47
C ASN A 64 16.54 -25.32 0.68
N ARG A 65 16.51 -26.13 1.75
CA ARG A 65 17.46 -27.23 1.93
C ARG A 65 17.31 -28.28 0.84
N ALA A 66 16.08 -28.67 0.50
CA ALA A 66 15.81 -29.65 -0.54
C ALA A 66 16.24 -29.13 -1.93
N THR A 67 15.92 -27.87 -2.26
CA THR A 67 16.34 -27.22 -3.51
C THR A 67 17.87 -27.10 -3.60
N GLY A 68 18.57 -26.76 -2.51
CA GLY A 68 20.03 -26.68 -2.47
C GLY A 68 20.74 -28.04 -2.59
N SER A 69 20.04 -29.14 -2.32
CA SER A 69 20.54 -30.52 -2.45
C SER A 69 20.33 -31.13 -3.83
N GLN A 70 19.57 -30.51 -4.74
CA GLN A 70 19.59 -30.86 -6.17
C GLN A 70 20.93 -30.41 -6.80
N ARG A 71 22.02 -31.09 -6.44
CA ARG A 71 23.31 -30.99 -7.13
C ARG A 71 23.29 -31.91 -8.35
N THR A 72 23.78 -31.42 -9.48
CA THR A 72 24.02 -32.21 -10.70
C THR A 72 24.87 -33.43 -10.33
N VAL A 73 24.31 -34.63 -10.47
CA VAL A 73 25.08 -35.86 -10.31
C VAL A 73 25.76 -36.11 -11.65
N VAL A 74 27.08 -35.95 -11.69
CA VAL A 74 27.89 -36.35 -12.85
C VAL A 74 28.28 -37.81 -12.60
N ALA A 75 27.65 -38.72 -13.32
CA ALA A 75 28.06 -40.13 -13.35
C ALA A 75 28.85 -40.40 -14.64
N TYR A 76 29.92 -41.17 -14.52
CA TYR A 76 30.65 -41.71 -15.65
C TYR A 76 30.17 -43.14 -15.88
N ASP A 77 29.78 -43.47 -17.11
CA ASP A 77 29.58 -44.87 -17.47
C ASP A 77 30.92 -45.58 -17.67
N SER A 78 30.88 -46.91 -17.79
CA SER A 78 32.08 -47.76 -17.87
C SER A 78 32.92 -47.52 -19.14
N ASP A 79 32.41 -46.74 -20.09
CA ASP A 79 33.05 -46.41 -21.36
C ASP A 79 33.60 -44.96 -21.38
N GLY A 80 33.50 -44.24 -20.25
CA GLY A 80 34.00 -42.87 -20.12
C GLY A 80 33.06 -41.79 -20.66
N GLY A 81 31.81 -42.13 -20.98
CA GLY A 81 30.75 -41.20 -21.32
C GLY A 81 30.25 -40.44 -20.08
N SER A 82 30.13 -39.12 -20.18
CA SER A 82 29.48 -38.32 -19.15
C SER A 82 27.96 -38.40 -19.31
N VAL A 83 27.28 -39.00 -18.32
CA VAL A 83 25.83 -38.97 -18.23
C VAL A 83 25.45 -37.80 -17.34
N TYR A 84 24.93 -36.74 -17.96
CA TYR A 84 24.30 -35.65 -17.23
C TYR A 84 22.91 -36.10 -16.83
N SER A 85 22.59 -36.06 -15.53
CA SER A 85 21.19 -36.00 -15.12
C SER A 85 20.59 -34.76 -15.80
N SER A 86 19.73 -34.97 -16.80
CA SER A 86 18.92 -33.90 -17.40
C SER A 86 18.04 -33.36 -16.27
N GLY A 87 18.54 -32.33 -15.58
CA GLY A 87 17.77 -31.63 -14.58
C GLY A 87 16.55 -31.11 -15.29
N ASP A 88 15.38 -31.64 -14.94
CA ASP A 88 14.11 -31.05 -15.35
C ASP A 88 14.23 -29.53 -15.24
N GLU A 89 13.88 -28.81 -16.31
CA GLU A 89 13.75 -27.35 -16.34
C GLU A 89 12.60 -26.83 -15.43
N GLY A 90 12.29 -27.55 -14.35
CA GLY A 90 11.21 -27.30 -13.40
C GLY A 90 11.63 -27.31 -11.94
N GLY A 91 12.93 -27.19 -11.62
CA GLY A 91 13.41 -27.05 -10.25
C GLY A 91 12.80 -25.83 -9.56
N LEU A 92 11.96 -26.05 -8.53
CA LEU A 92 11.35 -24.98 -7.74
C LEU A 92 12.45 -24.10 -7.12
N GLY A 93 12.46 -22.81 -7.47
CA GLY A 93 13.47 -21.86 -7.03
C GLY A 93 13.58 -21.75 -5.50
N GLU A 94 14.77 -21.37 -5.03
CA GLU A 94 14.99 -21.01 -3.63
C GLU A 94 14.13 -19.80 -3.25
N ILE A 95 13.42 -19.90 -2.13
CA ILE A 95 12.51 -18.87 -1.63
C ILE A 95 13.29 -17.87 -0.77
N VAL A 96 13.15 -16.58 -1.09
CA VAL A 96 13.63 -15.49 -0.23
C VAL A 96 12.64 -15.24 0.90
N LEU A 97 13.06 -15.46 2.14
CA LEU A 97 12.23 -15.31 3.34
C LEU A 97 12.50 -13.99 4.07
N TYR A 98 11.43 -13.25 4.34
CA TYR A 98 11.42 -12.09 5.24
C TYR A 98 10.66 -12.46 6.52
N GLU A 99 11.38 -13.02 7.49
CA GLU A 99 10.82 -13.35 8.79
C GLU A 99 10.52 -12.09 9.60
N LEU A 100 9.25 -11.95 10.01
CA LEU A 100 8.81 -10.90 10.91
C LEU A 100 8.88 -11.38 12.37
N PRO A 101 9.51 -10.61 13.26
CA PRO A 101 9.61 -10.99 14.66
C PRO A 101 8.22 -11.05 15.31
N HIS A 102 7.95 -12.12 16.06
CA HIS A 102 6.75 -12.22 16.91
C HIS A 102 6.96 -11.45 18.23
N LYS A 103 7.20 -10.13 18.14
CA LYS A 103 7.35 -9.24 19.29
C LYS A 103 6.10 -8.36 19.41
N PRO A 104 5.28 -8.50 20.47
CA PRO A 104 4.02 -7.75 20.61
C PRO A 104 4.22 -6.24 20.82
N THR A 105 5.45 -5.79 21.09
CA THR A 105 5.78 -4.39 21.35
C THR A 105 6.04 -3.56 20.09
N LEU A 106 6.25 -4.19 18.94
CA LEU A 106 6.56 -3.45 17.71
C LEU A 106 5.32 -2.76 17.16
N SER A 107 5.42 -1.46 16.97
CA SER A 107 4.45 -0.69 16.23
C SER A 107 4.43 -1.09 14.75
N PHE A 108 3.30 -0.85 14.09
CA PHE A 108 3.17 -1.11 12.66
C PHE A 108 4.23 -0.38 11.82
N SER A 109 4.62 0.83 12.21
CA SER A 109 5.63 1.62 11.51
C SER A 109 7.02 0.97 11.59
N GLU A 110 7.37 0.38 12.73
CA GLU A 110 8.63 -0.35 12.90
C GLU A 110 8.64 -1.61 12.04
N VAL A 111 7.54 -2.39 12.03
CA VAL A 111 7.40 -3.57 11.16
C VAL A 111 7.57 -3.20 9.69
N MET A 112 6.87 -2.15 9.22
CA MET A 112 6.99 -1.71 7.84
C MET A 112 8.38 -1.19 7.49
N SER A 113 9.02 -0.43 8.38
CA SER A 113 10.36 0.11 8.15
C SER A 113 11.40 -1.01 8.07
N ASP A 114 11.25 -2.06 8.89
CA ASP A 114 12.10 -3.26 8.81
C ASP A 114 11.95 -3.98 7.47
N ILE A 115 10.72 -4.18 6.99
CA ILE A 115 10.44 -4.79 5.68
C ILE A 115 11.07 -3.98 4.56
N ILE A 116 10.83 -2.66 4.54
CA ILE A 116 11.37 -1.75 3.51
C ILE A 116 12.89 -1.86 3.45
N ARG A 117 13.55 -1.82 4.61
CA ARG A 117 15.01 -1.90 4.72
C ARG A 117 15.55 -3.25 4.27
N ARG A 118 15.00 -4.36 4.79
CA ARG A 118 15.51 -5.72 4.50
C ARG A 118 15.24 -6.13 3.06
N ALA A 119 14.13 -5.69 2.47
CA ALA A 119 13.81 -5.94 1.08
C ALA A 119 14.45 -4.94 0.10
N GLY A 120 15.16 -3.91 0.59
CA GLY A 120 15.79 -2.90 -0.27
C GLY A 120 14.78 -2.10 -1.08
N LEU A 121 13.58 -1.86 -0.52
CA LEU A 121 12.54 -1.12 -1.23
C LEU A 121 12.92 0.35 -1.32
N CYS A 122 12.73 0.95 -2.50
CA CYS A 122 12.88 2.38 -2.70
C CYS A 122 11.57 3.12 -2.45
N TYR A 123 11.62 4.44 -2.42
CA TYR A 123 10.43 5.28 -2.59
C TYR A 123 10.44 5.87 -3.99
N ASP A 124 9.44 5.53 -4.80
CA ASP A 124 9.28 6.04 -6.16
C ASP A 124 7.86 6.58 -6.34
N TYR A 125 7.77 7.90 -6.48
CA TYR A 125 6.50 8.61 -6.63
C TYR A 125 5.75 8.22 -7.91
N ARG A 126 6.41 7.68 -8.94
CA ARG A 126 5.74 7.30 -10.19
C ARG A 126 4.89 6.03 -10.03
N ARG A 127 5.14 5.23 -9.00
CA ARG A 127 4.42 3.97 -8.76
C ARG A 127 3.55 3.99 -7.51
N VAL A 128 3.67 4.97 -6.62
CA VAL A 128 2.78 5.04 -5.45
C VAL A 128 1.33 5.13 -5.92
N LEU A 129 0.43 4.46 -5.21
CA LEU A 129 -0.99 4.40 -5.54
C LEU A 129 -1.31 3.83 -6.94
N SER A 130 -0.37 3.15 -7.61
CA SER A 130 -0.58 2.54 -8.94
C SER A 130 -1.25 1.16 -8.88
N ARG A 131 -1.41 0.57 -7.69
CA ARG A 131 -2.00 -0.76 -7.49
C ARG A 131 -3.23 -0.72 -6.63
N CYS A 132 -4.17 -1.62 -6.92
CA CYS A 132 -5.35 -1.83 -6.12
C CYS A 132 -4.95 -2.35 -4.73
N VAL A 133 -5.30 -1.60 -3.69
CA VAL A 133 -5.03 -2.00 -2.30
C VAL A 133 -5.74 -3.30 -1.90
N ALA A 134 -6.83 -3.66 -2.58
CA ALA A 134 -7.58 -4.89 -2.33
C ALA A 134 -7.05 -6.08 -3.15
N CYS A 135 -6.91 -5.90 -4.47
CA CYS A 135 -6.64 -6.99 -5.41
C CYS A 135 -5.17 -7.15 -5.81
N ASN A 136 -4.31 -6.16 -5.55
CA ASN A 136 -2.92 -6.10 -6.01
C ASN A 136 -2.72 -5.75 -7.51
N ASP A 137 -3.77 -5.77 -8.33
CA ASP A 137 -3.67 -5.43 -9.76
C ASP A 137 -3.30 -3.97 -10.02
N ILE A 138 -2.64 -3.74 -11.15
CA ILE A 138 -2.31 -2.40 -11.64
C ILE A 138 -3.61 -1.67 -11.98
N LEU A 139 -3.74 -0.45 -11.48
CA LEU A 139 -4.89 0.40 -11.73
C LEU A 139 -4.77 1.02 -13.13
N LEU A 140 -5.89 1.06 -13.84
CA LEU A 140 -5.97 1.62 -15.18
C LEU A 140 -6.61 3.00 -15.14
N HIS A 141 -6.05 3.96 -15.87
CA HIS A 141 -6.73 5.25 -16.08
C HIS A 141 -8.03 5.03 -16.83
N VAL A 142 -9.08 5.72 -16.40
CA VAL A 142 -10.41 5.65 -17.02
C VAL A 142 -10.95 7.05 -17.27
N ALA A 143 -11.71 7.20 -18.34
CA ALA A 143 -12.38 8.46 -18.66
C ALA A 143 -13.35 8.84 -17.53
N LYS A 144 -13.42 10.13 -17.20
CA LYS A 144 -14.28 10.67 -16.14
C LYS A 144 -15.73 10.25 -16.35
N GLU A 145 -16.20 10.29 -17.58
CA GLU A 145 -17.56 9.95 -17.99
C GLU A 145 -17.91 8.50 -17.63
N SER A 146 -16.93 7.59 -17.71
CA SER A 146 -17.12 6.15 -17.45
C SER A 146 -17.28 5.78 -15.98
N VAL A 147 -16.98 6.71 -15.06
CA VAL A 147 -17.17 6.53 -13.61
C VAL A 147 -18.41 7.24 -13.09
N ARG A 148 -19.19 7.89 -13.97
CA ARG A 148 -20.44 8.56 -13.62
C ARG A 148 -21.42 7.52 -13.07
N GLY A 149 -21.77 7.65 -11.78
CA GLY A 149 -22.65 6.71 -11.07
C GLY A 149 -21.92 5.70 -10.18
N ASP A 150 -20.63 5.44 -10.42
CA ASP A 150 -19.81 4.56 -9.57
C ASP A 150 -19.18 5.30 -8.38
N VAL A 151 -19.04 6.62 -8.52
CA VAL A 151 -18.51 7.50 -7.47
C VAL A 151 -19.60 8.43 -6.97
N HIS A 152 -19.46 8.87 -5.73
CA HIS A 152 -20.36 9.86 -5.14
C HIS A 152 -20.40 11.15 -6.01
N PRO A 153 -21.56 11.78 -6.25
CA PRO A 153 -21.67 12.95 -7.13
C PRO A 153 -20.67 14.06 -6.82
N LYS A 154 -20.47 14.38 -5.53
CA LYS A 154 -19.46 15.34 -5.08
C LYS A 154 -18.03 14.97 -5.48
N VAL A 155 -17.66 13.68 -5.52
CA VAL A 155 -16.35 13.24 -5.98
C VAL A 155 -16.22 13.46 -7.48
N TYR A 156 -17.26 13.13 -8.25
CA TYR A 156 -17.32 13.37 -9.69
C TYR A 156 -17.19 14.86 -10.05
N GLU A 157 -17.83 15.74 -9.28
CA GLU A 157 -17.73 17.19 -9.46
C GLU A 157 -16.31 17.70 -9.18
N ILE A 158 -15.66 17.20 -8.14
CA ILE A 158 -14.39 17.72 -7.63
C ILE A 158 -13.18 17.22 -8.43
N TYR A 159 -13.17 15.97 -8.88
CA TYR A 159 -11.99 15.32 -9.47
C TYR A 159 -12.17 15.01 -10.95
N ASP A 160 -11.06 15.08 -11.70
CA ASP A 160 -11.04 14.80 -13.14
C ASP A 160 -10.28 13.52 -13.49
N ALA A 161 -9.30 13.13 -12.65
CA ALA A 161 -8.52 11.92 -12.84
C ALA A 161 -9.05 10.78 -11.98
N PHE A 162 -9.36 9.67 -12.65
CA PHE A 162 -9.83 8.44 -12.03
C PHE A 162 -9.03 7.25 -12.52
N THR A 163 -8.88 6.27 -11.63
CA THR A 163 -8.36 4.96 -12.00
C THR A 163 -9.32 3.86 -11.56
N ARG A 164 -9.34 2.74 -12.27
CA ARG A 164 -10.20 1.59 -11.97
C ARG A 164 -9.36 0.33 -11.90
N CYS A 165 -9.67 -0.53 -10.94
CA CYS A 165 -9.10 -1.87 -10.90
C CYS A 165 -9.81 -2.78 -11.92
N PRO A 166 -9.10 -3.48 -12.82
CA PRO A 166 -9.74 -4.38 -13.79
C PRO A 166 -10.45 -5.58 -13.13
N THR A 167 -10.03 -5.97 -11.92
CA THR A 167 -10.52 -7.17 -11.23
C THR A 167 -11.72 -6.88 -10.33
N CYS A 168 -11.61 -5.98 -9.35
CA CYS A 168 -12.71 -5.66 -8.45
C CYS A 168 -13.59 -4.50 -8.91
N ARG A 169 -13.22 -3.80 -9.99
CA ARG A 169 -13.92 -2.62 -10.54
C ARG A 169 -14.03 -1.42 -9.60
N ASN A 170 -13.40 -1.45 -8.42
CA ASN A 170 -13.30 -0.29 -7.54
C ASN A 170 -12.65 0.89 -8.27
N VAL A 171 -13.25 2.06 -8.12
CA VAL A 171 -12.76 3.34 -8.65
C VAL A 171 -11.96 4.05 -7.57
N PHE A 172 -10.80 4.58 -7.95
CA PHE A 172 -9.90 5.35 -7.11
C PHE A 172 -9.71 6.75 -7.70
N TRP A 173 -9.45 7.73 -6.84
CA TRP A 173 -9.27 9.13 -7.21
C TRP A 173 -8.37 9.87 -6.22
N GLY A 174 -7.99 11.09 -6.58
CA GLY A 174 -7.29 12.00 -5.68
C GLY A 174 -5.76 11.99 -5.80
N MET A 175 -5.25 11.55 -6.93
CA MET A 175 -3.95 11.92 -7.46
C MET A 175 -4.06 11.92 -8.99
N ASP A 176 -3.79 13.05 -9.64
CA ASP A 176 -3.87 13.20 -11.10
C ASP A 176 -2.50 13.18 -11.79
N GLY A 177 -1.40 13.15 -11.02
CA GLY A 177 -0.03 13.21 -11.54
C GLY A 177 0.40 14.61 -12.01
N THR A 178 -0.51 15.58 -12.05
CA THR A 178 -0.28 16.94 -12.56
C THR A 178 -0.33 18.03 -11.47
N GLY A 179 -0.77 17.68 -10.25
CA GLY A 179 -0.69 18.58 -9.09
C GLY A 179 -1.94 18.59 -8.21
N VAL A 180 -2.97 17.80 -8.49
CA VAL A 180 -4.14 17.66 -7.59
C VAL A 180 -3.96 16.42 -6.73
N ILE A 181 -4.11 16.61 -5.43
CA ILE A 181 -4.13 15.52 -4.46
C ILE A 181 -5.28 15.69 -3.48
N ASN A 182 -5.98 14.60 -3.16
CA ASN A 182 -6.94 14.63 -2.06
C ASN A 182 -6.20 14.53 -0.72
N PHE A 183 -6.83 15.00 0.36
CA PHE A 183 -6.18 15.01 1.66
C PHE A 183 -5.81 13.61 2.18
N ALA A 184 -6.66 12.61 1.93
CA ALA A 184 -6.39 11.24 2.37
C ALA A 184 -5.13 10.67 1.68
N SER A 185 -5.06 10.77 0.35
CA SER A 185 -3.91 10.38 -0.46
C SER A 185 -2.65 11.11 -0.01
N PHE A 186 -2.72 12.43 0.23
CA PHE A 186 -1.58 13.19 0.75
C PHE A 186 -1.07 12.67 2.09
N ARG A 187 -1.98 12.42 3.05
CA ARG A 187 -1.58 11.87 4.36
C ARG A 187 -1.00 10.47 4.24
N THR A 188 -1.52 9.65 3.33
CA THR A 188 -0.95 8.35 3.01
C THR A 188 0.46 8.49 2.45
N LEU A 189 0.69 9.35 1.47
CA LEU A 189 2.03 9.57 0.91
C LEU A 189 3.01 10.09 1.95
N GLN A 190 2.62 11.09 2.75
CA GLN A 190 3.47 11.58 3.86
C GLN A 190 3.80 10.49 4.87
N PHE A 191 2.90 9.54 5.10
CA PHE A 191 3.16 8.40 5.97
C PHE A 191 4.14 7.42 5.32
N LEU A 192 3.92 7.04 4.06
CA LEU A 192 4.80 6.14 3.31
C LEU A 192 6.21 6.70 3.15
N GLU A 193 6.33 7.98 2.80
CA GLU A 193 7.60 8.70 2.69
C GLU A 193 8.36 8.68 4.02
N ARG A 194 7.66 8.90 5.15
CA ARG A 194 8.24 8.79 6.49
C ARG A 194 8.76 7.38 6.77
N LEU A 195 7.98 6.33 6.45
CA LEU A 195 8.43 4.94 6.62
C LEU A 195 9.70 4.66 5.80
N CYS A 196 9.73 5.08 4.54
CA CYS A 196 10.89 4.92 3.67
C CYS A 196 12.13 5.68 4.19
N LYS A 197 11.95 6.92 4.66
CA LYS A 197 13.01 7.71 5.29
C LYS A 197 13.56 7.03 6.55
N THR A 198 12.69 6.57 7.44
CA THR A 198 13.09 5.82 8.65
C THR A 198 13.82 4.53 8.32
N ALA A 199 13.46 3.87 7.23
CA ALA A 199 14.12 2.64 6.76
C ALA A 199 15.47 2.87 6.05
N GLY A 200 15.85 4.13 5.76
CA GLY A 200 17.03 4.46 4.95
C GLY A 200 16.87 4.10 3.47
N ALA A 201 15.64 4.04 2.97
CA ALA A 201 15.36 3.68 1.58
C ALA A 201 15.86 4.75 0.60
N PRO A 202 16.44 4.37 -0.55
CA PRO A 202 16.79 5.32 -1.59
C PRO A 202 15.53 5.97 -2.17
N GLU A 203 15.58 7.29 -2.34
CA GLU A 203 14.48 8.10 -2.86
C GLU A 203 14.70 8.35 -4.36
N LEU A 204 13.88 7.73 -5.21
CA LEU A 204 13.79 8.09 -6.63
C LEU A 204 12.87 9.32 -6.73
N LYS A 205 13.48 10.48 -6.50
CA LYS A 205 12.82 11.79 -6.60
C LYS A 205 12.34 12.06 -8.03
N PRO A 206 11.07 12.45 -8.25
CA PRO A 206 10.78 13.53 -9.19
C PRO A 206 11.25 14.87 -8.59
N ALA A 207 11.26 15.95 -9.39
CA ALA A 207 11.53 17.32 -8.94
C ALA A 207 10.92 17.61 -7.55
N PRO A 208 11.58 18.44 -6.71
CA PRO A 208 11.21 18.61 -5.31
C PRO A 208 9.70 18.83 -5.16
N ILE A 209 9.15 18.35 -4.04
CA ILE A 209 7.75 18.48 -3.55
C ILE A 209 7.35 19.97 -3.33
N MET A 210 7.81 20.86 -4.22
CA MET A 210 7.56 22.30 -4.31
C MET A 210 6.71 22.67 -5.53
N SER A 211 6.34 21.72 -6.41
CA SER A 211 5.22 21.94 -7.33
C SER A 211 3.93 21.86 -6.51
N LEU A 212 3.39 23.01 -6.12
CA LEU A 212 2.20 23.17 -5.27
C LEU A 212 1.12 22.14 -5.61
N TYR A 213 0.91 21.16 -4.71
CA TYR A 213 -0.26 20.32 -4.80
C TYR A 213 -1.48 21.12 -4.31
N HIS A 214 -2.53 21.18 -5.12
CA HIS A 214 -3.77 21.85 -4.75
C HIS A 214 -4.74 20.82 -4.17
N PHE A 215 -5.14 21.02 -2.91
CA PHE A 215 -6.22 20.25 -2.32
C PHE A 215 -7.55 20.75 -2.85
N ARG A 216 -8.23 19.92 -3.64
CA ARG A 216 -9.60 20.25 -4.09
C ARG A 216 -10.68 19.96 -3.03
N SER A 217 -10.31 19.33 -1.91
CA SER A 217 -11.19 19.13 -0.77
C SER A 217 -10.39 18.95 0.51
N PHE A 218 -10.87 19.54 1.61
CA PHE A 218 -10.32 19.33 2.95
C PHE A 218 -11.26 18.50 3.84
N PRO A 219 -10.73 17.78 4.84
CA PRO A 219 -11.56 17.08 5.82
C PRO A 219 -12.44 18.04 6.61
N ARG A 220 -13.56 17.52 7.11
CA ARG A 220 -14.49 18.28 7.97
C ARG A 220 -13.78 18.96 9.14
N ALA A 221 -12.78 18.33 9.74
CA ALA A 221 -12.00 18.90 10.85
C ALA A 221 -11.27 20.20 10.47
N ILE A 222 -10.76 20.31 9.24
CA ILE A 222 -10.12 21.54 8.77
C ILE A 222 -11.18 22.62 8.56
N HIS A 223 -12.31 22.29 7.92
CA HIS A 223 -13.41 23.26 7.79
C HIS A 223 -13.92 23.74 9.15
N MET A 224 -14.08 22.84 10.13
CA MET A 224 -14.44 23.19 11.50
C MET A 224 -13.45 24.16 12.12
N ARG A 225 -12.14 23.93 11.94
CA ARG A 225 -11.09 24.79 12.49
C ARG A 225 -11.11 26.17 11.83
N VAL A 226 -11.23 26.25 10.51
CA VAL A 226 -11.36 27.53 9.79
C VAL A 226 -12.62 28.27 10.25
N PHE A 227 -13.75 27.58 10.35
CA PHE A 227 -15.03 28.19 10.71
C PHE A 227 -15.06 28.62 12.19
N SER A 228 -14.26 28.00 13.07
CA SER A 228 -14.13 28.44 14.46
C SER A 228 -13.52 29.83 14.63
N PHE A 229 -12.93 30.41 13.59
CA PHE A 229 -12.46 31.79 13.59
C PHE A 229 -13.51 32.80 13.11
N LEU A 230 -14.69 32.34 12.69
CA LEU A 230 -15.77 33.22 12.24
C LEU A 230 -16.71 33.58 13.41
N PRO A 231 -17.17 34.84 13.49
CA PRO A 231 -18.15 35.23 14.50
C PRO A 231 -19.52 34.59 14.24
N ASP A 232 -20.38 34.56 15.27
CA ASP A 232 -21.65 33.83 15.21
C ASP A 232 -22.58 34.34 14.11
N ASP A 233 -22.65 35.65 13.88
CA ASP A 233 -23.40 36.25 12.78
C ASP A 233 -22.90 35.79 11.40
N ALA A 234 -21.58 35.72 11.20
CA ALA A 234 -21.00 35.19 9.97
C ALA A 234 -21.31 33.70 9.77
N LEU A 235 -21.27 32.89 10.84
CA LEU A 235 -21.71 31.49 10.79
C LEU A 235 -23.21 31.35 10.49
N TRP A 236 -24.03 32.31 10.94
CA TRP A 236 -25.47 32.34 10.64
C TRP A 236 -25.68 32.59 9.16
N ASN A 237 -25.04 33.66 8.66
CA ASN A 237 -25.11 34.07 7.26
C ASN A 237 -24.64 32.93 6.34
N LEU A 238 -23.54 32.25 6.68
CA LEU A 238 -23.08 31.09 5.93
C LEU A 238 -24.10 29.95 5.88
N ALA A 239 -24.80 29.66 6.98
CA ALA A 239 -25.82 28.62 7.02
C ALA A 239 -27.07 28.96 6.18
N VAL A 240 -27.43 30.25 6.13
CA VAL A 240 -28.57 30.75 5.35
C VAL A 240 -28.25 30.78 3.86
N VAL A 241 -27.10 31.36 3.50
CA VAL A 241 -26.66 31.50 2.10
C VAL A 241 -26.28 30.14 1.51
N PHE A 242 -25.69 29.25 2.33
CA PHE A 242 -25.29 27.91 1.92
C PHE A 242 -25.92 26.86 2.84
N PRO A 243 -27.18 26.45 2.58
CA PRO A 243 -27.88 25.46 3.40
C PRO A 243 -27.11 24.15 3.62
N LYS A 244 -26.27 23.76 2.66
CA LYS A 244 -25.37 22.58 2.75
C LYS A 244 -24.30 22.69 3.84
N LEU A 245 -24.02 23.89 4.36
CA LEU A 245 -23.06 24.13 5.45
C LEU A 245 -23.72 24.20 6.83
N LYS A 246 -25.05 24.14 6.93
CA LYS A 246 -25.79 24.30 8.19
C LYS A 246 -25.32 23.34 9.28
N ASP A 247 -25.13 22.05 8.95
CA ASP A 247 -24.65 21.05 9.90
C ASP A 247 -23.23 21.36 10.40
N LEU A 248 -22.40 21.99 9.56
CA LEU A 248 -21.04 22.36 9.90
C LEU A 248 -21.02 23.59 10.81
N THR A 249 -21.76 24.64 10.45
CA THR A 249 -21.85 25.87 11.23
C THR A 249 -22.48 25.61 12.61
N THR A 250 -23.52 24.78 12.69
CA THR A 250 -24.13 24.38 13.97
C THR A 250 -23.14 23.59 14.85
N ALA A 251 -22.37 22.67 14.25
CA ALA A 251 -21.36 21.92 15.00
C ALA A 251 -20.24 22.82 15.56
N VAL A 252 -19.84 23.88 14.85
CA VAL A 252 -18.84 24.86 15.33
C VAL A 252 -19.38 25.63 16.53
N ARG A 253 -20.60 26.17 16.42
CA ARG A 253 -21.25 26.91 17.52
C ARG A 253 -21.42 26.06 18.78
N GLY A 254 -21.84 24.81 18.62
CA GLY A 254 -21.98 23.87 19.74
C GLY A 254 -20.67 23.63 20.50
N ARG A 255 -19.50 23.72 19.82
CA ARG A 255 -18.19 23.63 20.47
C ARG A 255 -17.75 24.94 21.12
N SER A 256 -18.03 26.08 20.51
CA SER A 256 -17.75 27.39 21.10
C SER A 256 -18.49 27.57 22.43
N ASN A 257 -19.75 27.10 22.51
CA ASN A 257 -20.55 27.16 23.73
C ASN A 257 -20.08 26.19 24.85
N LEU A 258 -19.43 25.08 24.50
CA LEU A 258 -18.80 24.15 25.46
C LEU A 258 -17.41 24.61 25.93
N ALA A 259 -16.79 25.55 25.23
CA ALA A 259 -15.50 26.13 25.56
C ALA A 259 -15.62 27.49 26.30
N ALA A 260 -16.83 27.91 26.64
CA ALA A 260 -17.03 29.04 27.56
C ALA A 260 -16.40 28.67 28.91
N PRO A 261 -15.58 29.55 29.52
CA PRO A 261 -14.96 29.25 30.82
C PRO A 261 -16.06 29.04 31.86
N LEU A 262 -15.93 27.98 32.65
CA LEU A 262 -16.48 27.95 34.01
C LEU A 262 -15.77 29.05 34.79
N CYS A 263 -16.34 30.25 34.77
CA CYS A 263 -15.96 31.36 35.65
C CYS A 263 -17.21 31.76 36.45
N GLU A 264 -17.27 31.27 37.68
CA GLU A 264 -17.61 32.08 38.86
C GLU A 264 -16.41 32.02 39.81
#